data_AF-A0A2W0E9R6-F1
#
_entry.id   AF-A0A2W0E9R6-F1
#
_cell.length_a   1.000
_cell.length_b   1.000
_cell.length_c   1.000
_cell.angle_alpha   90.00
_cell.angle_beta   90.00
_cell.angle_gamma   90.00
#
_symmetry.space_group_name_H-M   'P 1'
#
loop_
_entity.id
_entity.type
_entity.pdbx_description
1 polymer ?
#
loop_
_entity_poly.entity_id
_entity_poly.type
_entity_poly.pdbx_seq_one_letter_code
_entity_poly.pdbx_strand_id
1 'polypeptide(L)'
;MAGPSAPPSLLRRVGAARSAATRFGRRGLSLARRTPFPRPTIRGWTVIAVGIGLVGGGLVGTTSVAVTAGLLLLVLVVLGIVMAFVVATPLRGSRSTARAIVQVGEVYRERITLGSTSLRIGPRATLLVREQLEDSFASLAEAETYAEVGPNLPPAVLDVEALAMHRGRTLVGPVTIRVEDPFGLLRIDRPVVPAEEVVVVPASAPLGAIDAGALAGAVSADEGRVGQGGSADDSELRPYRPGDPIRRVHWAQSARRGELHVRQTTQAQPPEAVIALDVRRESYQRLGREDLAELSDLGGDQAFEHAVVVAASVARALAARTSRVVLVFDGPDGSTRHAGDVGGLTDVLVGLADVRLRTDARQVTDVLPEVRGRDVHGMTAVVTGTCTADEAAELVSATSGSSRGILATIVPPDPAVRGILDRGGWRTLVVPVVGATPSGAAR
;
A
#
# COMPACT_ATOMS: atom_id res chain seq x y z
N MET A 1 -8.35 41.08 -37.79
CA MET A 1 -7.84 41.32 -36.43
C MET A 1 -8.44 40.27 -35.52
N ALA A 2 -7.74 39.14 -35.40
CA ALA A 2 -8.14 38.01 -34.55
C ALA A 2 -7.23 38.02 -33.33
N GLY A 3 -7.81 38.21 -32.14
CA GLY A 3 -7.08 38.11 -30.87
C GLY A 3 -6.83 36.64 -30.52
N PRO A 4 -5.66 36.28 -29.96
CA PRO A 4 -5.33 34.90 -29.67
C PRO A 4 -6.13 34.36 -28.49
N SER A 5 -6.74 33.19 -28.70
CA SER A 5 -7.44 32.37 -27.73
C SER A 5 -6.51 31.92 -26.59
N ALA A 6 -6.97 32.10 -25.36
CA ALA A 6 -6.34 31.53 -24.17
C ALA A 6 -6.37 29.99 -24.24
N PRO A 7 -5.30 29.28 -23.83
CA PRO A 7 -5.29 27.82 -23.81
C PRO A 7 -6.09 27.30 -22.59
N PRO A 8 -6.72 26.12 -22.70
CA PRO A 8 -7.43 25.50 -21.58
C PRO A 8 -6.45 25.04 -20.50
N SER A 9 -6.81 25.33 -19.25
CA SER A 9 -6.09 24.95 -18.04
C SER A 9 -5.83 23.44 -17.98
N LEU A 10 -4.56 23.06 -18.00
CA LEU A 10 -4.08 21.69 -17.83
C LEU A 10 -4.50 21.15 -16.45
N LEU A 11 -5.44 20.21 -16.45
CA LEU A 11 -5.72 19.34 -15.32
C LEU A 11 -4.44 18.57 -14.94
N ARG A 12 -4.01 18.83 -13.72
CA ARG A 12 -2.84 18.26 -13.05
C ARG A 12 -3.05 16.75 -12.90
N ARG A 13 -2.51 15.94 -13.84
CA ARG A 13 -2.35 14.49 -13.66
C ARG A 13 -1.38 14.28 -12.49
N VAL A 14 -1.92 13.94 -11.33
CA VAL A 14 -1.14 13.57 -10.15
C VAL A 14 -0.58 12.16 -10.37
N GLY A 15 0.65 12.08 -10.85
CA GLY A 15 1.46 10.86 -10.72
C GLY A 15 1.83 10.66 -9.25
N ALA A 16 0.93 10.02 -8.49
CA ALA A 16 1.09 9.84 -7.05
C ALA A 16 2.09 8.74 -6.64
N ALA A 17 2.47 7.84 -7.56
CA ALA A 17 3.36 6.71 -7.19
C ALA A 17 4.86 7.06 -7.15
N ARG A 18 5.31 8.20 -7.72
CA ARG A 18 6.76 8.50 -7.85
C ARG A 18 7.31 9.55 -6.88
N SER A 19 6.49 10.26 -6.13
CA SER A 19 6.96 11.42 -5.34
C SER A 19 7.32 11.12 -3.88
N ALA A 20 6.72 10.10 -3.25
CA ALA A 20 6.97 9.79 -1.83
C ALA A 20 8.29 9.05 -1.58
N ALA A 21 8.69 8.15 -2.49
CA ALA A 21 9.95 7.40 -2.43
C ALA A 21 11.22 8.28 -2.33
N THR A 22 11.11 9.56 -2.74
CA THR A 22 12.25 10.48 -2.75
C THR A 22 12.49 11.22 -1.44
N ARG A 23 11.53 11.27 -0.52
CA ARG A 23 11.66 12.08 0.72
C ARG A 23 12.41 11.36 1.85
N PHE A 24 12.24 10.04 1.99
CA PHE A 24 12.97 9.24 2.99
C PHE A 24 14.30 8.66 2.47
N GLY A 25 14.38 8.31 1.18
CA GLY A 25 15.61 7.78 0.59
C GLY A 25 16.80 8.75 0.62
N ARG A 26 16.57 10.06 0.45
CA ARG A 26 17.67 11.06 0.39
C ARG A 26 18.36 11.30 1.74
N ARG A 27 17.66 11.17 2.88
CA ARG A 27 18.30 11.29 4.21
C ARG A 27 19.06 10.01 4.58
N GLY A 28 18.51 8.83 4.29
CA GLY A 28 19.17 7.53 4.54
C GLY A 28 20.44 7.31 3.71
N LEU A 29 20.45 7.75 2.44
CA LEU A 29 21.61 7.62 1.54
C LEU A 29 22.85 8.40 2.00
N SER A 30 22.67 9.47 2.78
CA SER A 30 23.79 10.29 3.29
C SER A 30 24.45 9.70 4.55
N LEU A 31 23.69 8.94 5.34
CA LEU A 31 24.17 8.29 6.57
C LEU A 31 24.86 6.94 6.30
N ALA A 32 24.45 6.21 5.26
CA ALA A 32 25.05 4.93 4.88
C ALA A 32 26.51 5.03 4.39
N ARG A 33 27.02 6.24 4.10
CA ARG A 33 28.37 6.44 3.55
C ARG A 33 29.47 6.69 4.57
N ARG A 34 29.15 7.02 5.83
CA ARG A 34 30.20 7.25 6.85
C ARG A 34 30.31 6.01 7.73
N THR A 35 31.49 5.41 7.76
CA THR A 35 31.88 4.47 8.80
C THR A 35 31.89 5.23 10.13
N PRO A 36 31.02 4.89 11.11
CA PRO A 36 31.06 5.54 12.40
C PRO A 36 32.35 5.20 13.13
N PHE A 37 32.77 6.08 14.04
CA PHE A 37 33.94 5.81 14.89
C PHE A 37 33.70 4.57 15.76
N PRO A 38 34.72 3.70 15.95
CA PRO A 38 34.62 2.55 16.83
C PRO A 38 34.32 2.97 18.25
N ARG A 39 33.38 2.27 18.88
CA ARG A 39 32.98 2.47 20.27
C ARG A 39 33.68 1.42 21.14
N PRO A 40 34.36 1.82 22.24
CA PRO A 40 34.92 0.85 23.17
C PRO A 40 33.82 -0.01 23.79
N THR A 41 34.08 -1.31 23.90
CA THR A 41 33.28 -2.23 24.70
C THR A 41 33.58 -2.02 26.19
N ILE A 42 32.88 -2.73 27.07
CA ILE A 42 33.22 -2.72 28.51
C ILE A 42 34.69 -3.13 28.72
N ARG A 43 35.17 -4.14 27.97
CA ARG A 43 36.57 -4.57 28.00
C ARG A 43 37.52 -3.51 27.45
N GLY A 44 37.13 -2.82 26.38
CA GLY A 44 37.86 -1.69 25.83
C GLY A 44 38.06 -0.58 26.86
N TRP A 45 37.00 -0.18 27.55
CA TRP A 45 37.07 0.81 28.62
C TRP A 45 38.00 0.39 29.76
N THR A 46 37.94 -0.88 30.18
CA THR A 46 38.84 -1.38 31.24
C THR A 46 40.30 -1.35 30.80
N VAL A 47 40.60 -1.75 29.56
CA VAL A 47 41.97 -1.75 29.03
C VAL A 47 42.50 -0.33 28.87
N ILE A 48 41.67 0.60 28.39
CA ILE A 48 42.03 2.03 28.29
C ILE A 48 42.30 2.61 29.67
N ALA A 49 41.41 2.39 30.65
CA ALA A 49 41.56 2.92 32.00
C ALA A 49 42.81 2.37 32.71
N VAL A 50 43.03 1.05 32.63
CA VAL A 50 44.22 0.39 33.20
C VAL A 50 45.49 0.85 32.48
N GLY A 51 45.46 0.94 31.15
CA GLY A 51 46.60 1.43 30.36
C GLY A 51 47.00 2.84 30.75
N ILE A 52 46.05 3.77 30.82
CA ILE A 52 46.29 5.16 31.27
C ILE A 52 46.79 5.19 32.72
N GLY A 53 46.17 4.42 33.62
CA GLY A 53 46.56 4.34 35.02
C GLY A 53 47.99 3.83 35.21
N LEU A 54 48.41 2.79 34.47
CA LEU A 54 49.75 2.24 34.52
C LEU A 54 50.81 3.21 33.96
N VAL A 55 50.50 3.92 32.88
CA VAL A 55 51.40 4.96 32.35
C VAL A 55 51.55 6.11 33.35
N GLY A 56 50.44 6.66 33.86
CA GLY A 56 50.47 7.77 34.81
C GLY A 56 51.16 7.39 36.12
N GLY A 57 50.79 6.25 36.70
CA GLY A 57 51.40 5.74 37.94
C GLY A 57 52.87 5.38 37.76
N GLY A 58 53.26 4.79 36.63
CA GLY A 58 54.65 4.47 36.33
C GLY A 58 55.54 5.72 36.14
N LEU A 59 54.99 6.80 35.57
CA LEU A 59 55.71 8.07 35.45
C LEU A 59 55.93 8.74 36.81
N VAL A 60 54.92 8.72 37.69
CA VAL A 60 55.03 9.27 39.07
C VAL A 60 55.96 8.40 39.93
N GLY A 61 55.83 7.08 39.83
CA GLY A 61 56.61 6.12 40.61
C GLY A 61 57.99 5.80 40.04
N THR A 62 58.37 6.39 38.90
CA THR A 62 59.62 6.09 38.15
C THR A 62 59.81 4.60 37.79
N THR A 63 58.72 3.84 37.75
CA THR A 63 58.71 2.41 37.41
C THR A 63 58.56 2.22 35.91
N SER A 64 59.69 2.02 35.22
CA SER A 64 59.72 1.83 33.76
C SER A 64 58.85 0.66 33.28
N VAL A 65 58.73 -0.41 34.07
CA VAL A 65 57.90 -1.59 33.77
C VAL A 65 56.40 -1.25 33.72
N ALA A 66 55.92 -0.38 34.60
CA ALA A 66 54.51 0.03 34.59
C ALA A 66 54.19 0.88 33.37
N VAL A 67 55.11 1.78 32.97
CA VAL A 67 54.98 2.60 31.77
C VAL A 67 54.96 1.74 30.51
N THR A 68 55.85 0.76 30.38
CA THR A 68 55.89 -0.12 29.19
C THR A 68 54.64 -1.00 29.11
N ALA A 69 54.17 -1.57 30.22
CA ALA A 69 52.93 -2.35 30.26
C ALA A 69 51.71 -1.51 29.87
N GLY A 70 51.59 -0.28 30.41
CA GLY A 70 50.52 0.63 30.06
C GLY A 70 50.55 1.05 28.58
N LEU A 71 51.74 1.30 28.03
CA LEU A 71 51.91 1.64 26.61
C LEU A 71 51.55 0.47 25.69
N LEU A 72 51.90 -0.77 26.04
CA LEU A 72 51.50 -1.96 25.28
C LEU A 72 49.97 -2.15 25.24
N LEU A 73 49.27 -1.88 26.35
CA LEU A 73 47.80 -1.90 26.38
C LEU A 73 47.19 -0.82 25.48
N LEU A 74 47.76 0.38 25.46
CA LEU A 74 47.30 1.44 24.55
C LEU A 74 47.60 1.13 23.08
N VAL A 75 48.75 0.51 22.78
CA VAL A 75 49.08 0.01 21.44
C VAL A 75 48.07 -1.05 20.98
N LEU A 76 47.64 -1.93 21.88
CA LEU A 76 46.60 -2.92 21.59
C LEU A 76 45.27 -2.26 21.20
N VAL A 77 44.88 -1.18 21.88
CA VAL A 77 43.67 -0.41 21.54
C VAL A 77 43.82 0.24 20.16
N VAL A 78 44.97 0.85 19.87
CA VAL A 78 45.23 1.44 18.54
C VAL A 78 45.18 0.39 17.45
N LEU A 79 45.77 -0.79 17.67
CA LEU A 79 45.70 -1.92 16.73
C LEU A 79 44.25 -2.39 16.52
N GLY A 80 43.45 -2.44 17.60
CA GLY A 80 42.02 -2.73 17.53
C GLY A 80 41.25 -1.72 16.67
N ILE A 81 41.54 -0.41 16.80
CA ILE A 81 40.93 0.65 15.98
C ILE A 81 41.26 0.43 14.49
N VAL A 82 42.54 0.21 14.17
CA VAL A 82 42.99 -0.04 12.80
C VAL A 82 42.30 -1.26 12.23
N MET A 83 42.29 -2.38 12.95
CA MET A 83 41.65 -3.62 12.52
C MET A 83 40.14 -3.45 12.32
N ALA A 84 39.45 -2.77 13.23
CA ALA A 84 38.02 -2.51 13.10
C ALA A 84 37.70 -1.70 11.83
N PHE A 85 38.49 -0.68 11.48
CA PHE A 85 38.30 0.08 10.24
C PHE A 85 38.66 -0.73 8.98
N VAL A 86 39.74 -1.52 9.01
CA VAL A 86 40.15 -2.38 7.89
C VAL A 86 39.06 -3.38 7.55
N VAL A 87 38.39 -3.95 8.56
CA VAL A 87 37.26 -4.87 8.38
C VAL A 87 35.99 -4.13 7.95
N ALA A 88 35.63 -3.04 8.63
CA ALA A 88 34.31 -2.40 8.47
C ALA A 88 34.16 -1.58 7.20
N THR A 89 35.23 -0.98 6.68
CA THR A 89 35.20 -0.04 5.54
C THR A 89 34.82 -0.68 4.19
N PRO A 90 35.40 -1.82 3.76
CA PRO A 90 35.15 -2.40 2.44
C PRO A 90 33.83 -3.16 2.31
N LEU A 91 33.10 -3.36 3.41
CA LEU A 91 31.84 -4.10 3.44
C LEU A 91 30.73 -3.31 2.75
N ARG A 92 30.06 -3.95 1.80
CA ARG A 92 28.86 -3.46 1.12
C ARG A 92 27.77 -4.51 1.21
N GLY A 93 26.55 -4.05 1.46
CA GLY A 93 25.35 -4.86 1.33
C GLY A 93 24.59 -4.43 0.09
N SER A 94 23.96 -5.38 -0.58
CA SER A 94 22.92 -5.11 -1.57
C SER A 94 21.70 -5.96 -1.28
N ARG A 95 20.55 -5.36 -1.57
CA ARG A 95 19.24 -5.99 -1.51
C ARG A 95 18.91 -6.58 -2.87
N SER A 96 18.49 -7.84 -2.88
CA SER A 96 17.96 -8.51 -4.05
C SER A 96 16.56 -9.04 -3.74
N THR A 97 15.73 -9.15 -4.78
CA THR A 97 14.36 -9.71 -4.72
C THR A 97 13.36 -9.03 -3.76
N ALA A 98 13.55 -7.76 -3.40
CA ALA A 98 12.58 -7.04 -2.57
C ALA A 98 11.29 -6.74 -3.35
N ARG A 99 10.16 -7.12 -2.77
CA ARG A 99 8.84 -6.70 -3.25
C ARG A 99 8.47 -5.38 -2.59
N ALA A 100 8.24 -4.35 -3.40
CA ALA A 100 7.74 -3.07 -2.88
C ALA A 100 6.29 -3.14 -2.37
N ILE A 101 5.54 -4.21 -2.73
CA ILE A 101 4.14 -4.40 -2.38
C ILE A 101 3.91 -5.85 -1.94
N VAL A 102 3.28 -6.03 -0.78
CA VAL A 102 2.93 -7.33 -0.18
C VAL A 102 1.51 -7.28 0.37
N GLN A 103 0.75 -8.38 0.35
CA GLN A 103 -0.59 -8.41 0.97
C GLN A 103 -0.51 -8.80 2.44
N VAL A 104 -1.45 -8.32 3.26
CA VAL A 104 -1.64 -8.84 4.63
C VAL A 104 -1.80 -10.37 4.60
N GLY A 105 -1.06 -11.07 5.45
CA GLY A 105 -1.00 -12.53 5.51
C GLY A 105 0.02 -13.17 4.55
N GLU A 106 0.63 -12.42 3.64
CA GLU A 106 1.75 -12.92 2.83
C GLU A 106 3.10 -12.74 3.55
N VAL A 107 4.04 -13.61 3.20
CA VAL A 107 5.43 -13.52 3.67
C VAL A 107 6.21 -12.60 2.75
N TYR A 108 6.68 -11.48 3.28
CA TYR A 108 7.71 -10.67 2.66
C TYR A 108 9.03 -11.44 2.68
N ARG A 109 9.63 -11.58 1.50
CA ARG A 109 10.91 -12.24 1.31
C ARG A 109 11.90 -11.28 0.69
N GLU A 110 13.06 -11.18 1.31
CA GLU A 110 14.17 -10.41 0.79
C GLU A 110 15.46 -11.21 0.91
N ARG A 111 16.33 -11.05 -0.08
CA ARG A 111 17.67 -11.61 -0.02
C ARG A 111 18.70 -10.51 0.08
N ILE A 112 19.41 -10.48 1.21
CA ILE A 112 20.52 -9.56 1.45
C ILE A 112 21.82 -10.27 1.11
N THR A 113 22.59 -9.69 0.21
CA THR A 113 23.94 -10.16 -0.14
C THR A 113 24.97 -9.21 0.47
N LEU A 114 25.83 -9.73 1.33
CA LEU A 114 26.92 -9.01 1.97
C LEU A 114 28.24 -9.41 1.33
N GLY A 115 29.00 -8.44 0.82
CA GLY A 115 30.28 -8.65 0.17
C GLY A 115 31.35 -7.64 0.60
N SER A 116 32.61 -8.05 0.52
CA SER A 116 33.76 -7.14 0.66
C SER A 116 34.18 -6.66 -0.73
N THR A 117 34.29 -5.35 -0.96
CA THR A 117 34.46 -4.82 -2.33
C THR A 117 35.91 -4.63 -2.78
N SER A 118 36.94 -4.87 -1.96
CA SER A 118 38.28 -4.40 -2.40
C SER A 118 39.51 -5.07 -1.80
N LEU A 119 39.39 -6.03 -0.89
CA LEU A 119 40.57 -6.64 -0.29
C LEU A 119 40.68 -8.11 -0.70
N ARG A 120 41.69 -8.39 -1.55
CA ARG A 120 42.16 -9.76 -1.83
C ARG A 120 42.86 -10.39 -0.62
N ILE A 121 43.24 -9.58 0.36
CA ILE A 121 43.97 -9.94 1.57
C ILE A 121 43.35 -9.15 2.73
N GLY A 122 42.88 -9.83 3.77
CA GLY A 122 42.19 -9.23 4.91
C GLY A 122 41.69 -10.29 5.90
N PRO A 123 41.36 -9.89 7.14
CA PRO A 123 40.82 -10.80 8.14
C PRO A 123 39.43 -11.34 7.75
N ARG A 124 39.15 -12.59 8.11
CA ARG A 124 37.78 -13.11 8.17
C ARG A 124 37.11 -12.50 9.40
N ALA A 125 35.90 -12.01 9.25
CA ALA A 125 35.13 -11.45 10.34
C ALA A 125 33.76 -12.09 10.39
N THR A 126 33.35 -12.50 11.59
CA THR A 126 31.97 -12.88 11.89
C THR A 126 31.22 -11.60 12.23
N LEU A 127 30.25 -11.25 11.39
CA LEU A 127 29.45 -10.05 11.50
C LEU A 127 28.11 -10.41 12.11
N LEU A 128 27.68 -9.71 13.14
CA LEU A 128 26.29 -9.77 13.56
C LEU A 128 25.47 -8.86 12.66
N VAL A 129 24.56 -9.45 11.91
CA VAL A 129 23.64 -8.78 11.00
C VAL A 129 22.33 -8.61 11.74
N ARG A 130 21.93 -7.35 11.93
CA ARG A 130 20.64 -7.01 12.54
C ARG A 130 19.77 -6.29 11.54
N GLU A 131 18.59 -6.82 11.35
CA GLU A 131 17.53 -6.19 10.57
C GLU A 131 16.49 -5.58 11.51
N GLN A 132 15.94 -4.44 11.10
CA GLN A 132 14.88 -3.77 11.81
C GLN A 132 13.58 -3.89 11.01
N LEU A 133 12.57 -4.47 11.64
CA LEU A 133 11.21 -4.59 11.13
C LEU A 133 10.31 -3.76 12.04
N GLU A 134 9.38 -3.03 11.43
CA GLU A 134 8.34 -2.28 12.15
C GLU A 134 7.21 -3.22 12.60
N ASP A 135 6.35 -2.77 13.51
CA ASP A 135 5.26 -3.56 14.13
C ASP A 135 4.23 -4.12 13.11
N SER A 136 4.24 -3.62 11.87
CA SER A 136 3.44 -4.14 10.76
C SER A 136 3.91 -5.53 10.29
N PHE A 137 5.11 -5.95 10.64
CA PHE A 137 5.71 -7.23 10.28
C PHE A 137 6.01 -8.08 11.52
N ALA A 138 5.64 -9.36 11.46
CA ALA A 138 6.13 -10.36 12.40
C ALA A 138 7.34 -11.06 11.78
N SER A 139 8.51 -10.93 12.40
CA SER A 139 9.72 -11.62 11.94
C SER A 139 9.54 -13.13 12.06
N LEU A 140 9.83 -13.87 10.99
CA LEU A 140 9.81 -15.34 10.99
C LEU A 140 11.22 -15.93 11.20
N ALA A 141 12.25 -15.08 11.20
CA ALA A 141 13.65 -15.45 11.37
C ALA A 141 14.25 -14.80 12.62
N GLU A 142 15.44 -15.25 13.03
CA GLU A 142 16.18 -14.57 14.09
C GLU A 142 16.60 -13.18 13.63
N ALA A 143 16.22 -12.15 14.40
CA ALA A 143 16.56 -10.75 14.11
C ALA A 143 18.07 -10.46 14.12
N GLU A 144 18.87 -11.38 14.66
CA GLU A 144 20.33 -11.33 14.67
C GLU A 144 20.91 -12.61 14.08
N THR A 145 21.68 -12.50 13.01
CA THR A 145 22.37 -13.63 12.39
C THR A 145 23.85 -13.35 12.25
N TYR A 146 24.69 -14.37 12.43
CA TYR A 146 26.12 -14.26 12.19
C TYR A 146 26.46 -14.59 10.73
N ALA A 147 27.17 -13.69 10.06
CA ALA A 147 27.65 -13.88 8.70
C ALA A 147 29.18 -13.79 8.65
N GLU A 148 29.82 -14.78 8.04
CA GLU A 148 31.26 -14.72 7.77
C GLU A 148 31.53 -13.97 6.48
N VAL A 149 32.36 -12.93 6.55
CA VAL A 149 32.81 -12.19 5.38
C VAL A 149 34.34 -12.06 5.40
N GLY A 150 34.96 -12.21 4.24
CA GLY A 150 36.41 -12.12 4.11
C GLY A 150 36.90 -12.23 2.67
N PRO A 151 38.21 -12.08 2.45
CA PRO A 151 38.82 -12.29 1.13
C PRO A 151 38.66 -13.75 0.69
N ASN A 152 38.43 -13.96 -0.60
CA ASN A 152 38.28 -15.29 -1.21
C ASN A 152 37.12 -16.14 -0.66
N LEU A 153 36.21 -15.54 0.12
CA LEU A 153 34.93 -16.15 0.47
C LEU A 153 33.86 -15.67 -0.51
N PRO A 154 32.87 -16.52 -0.84
CA PRO A 154 31.70 -16.06 -1.56
C PRO A 154 30.96 -14.99 -0.73
N PRO A 155 30.21 -14.08 -1.36
CA PRO A 155 29.34 -13.15 -0.64
C PRO A 155 28.40 -13.91 0.30
N ALA A 156 28.28 -13.45 1.54
CA ALA A 156 27.33 -14.02 2.48
C ALA A 156 25.91 -13.66 2.04
N VAL A 157 25.01 -14.63 2.08
CA VAL A 157 23.60 -14.46 1.70
C VAL A 157 22.76 -14.67 2.94
N LEU A 158 21.94 -13.67 3.27
CA LEU A 158 20.94 -13.73 4.32
C LEU A 158 19.56 -13.66 3.67
N ASP A 159 18.75 -14.69 3.90
CA ASP A 159 17.34 -14.69 3.51
C ASP A 159 16.52 -14.18 4.68
N VAL A 160 15.78 -13.11 4.43
CA VAL A 160 14.88 -12.45 5.38
C VAL A 160 13.46 -12.86 5.05
N GLU A 161 12.76 -13.35 6.06
CA GLU A 161 11.34 -13.66 5.96
C GLU A 161 10.57 -12.97 7.09
N ALA A 162 9.53 -12.23 6.72
CA ALA A 162 8.65 -11.55 7.66
C ALA A 162 7.19 -11.65 7.21
N LEU A 163 6.28 -11.98 8.12
CA LEU A 163 4.85 -12.06 7.85
C LEU A 163 4.22 -10.66 7.94
N ALA A 164 3.52 -10.24 6.90
CA ALA A 164 2.79 -8.97 6.89
C ALA A 164 1.51 -9.06 7.73
N MET A 165 1.45 -8.33 8.85
CA MET A 165 0.36 -8.41 9.83
C MET A 165 -0.66 -7.28 9.67
N HIS A 166 -0.18 -6.06 9.42
CA HIS A 166 -1.03 -4.87 9.36
C HIS A 166 -0.82 -4.13 8.05
N ARG A 167 -1.91 -3.63 7.45
CA ARG A 167 -1.83 -2.84 6.21
C ARG A 167 -1.25 -1.46 6.47
N GLY A 168 -0.63 -0.90 5.43
CA GLY A 168 -0.07 0.45 5.42
C GLY A 168 1.33 0.50 4.83
N ARG A 169 1.88 1.71 4.78
CA ARG A 169 3.29 1.93 4.43
C ARG A 169 4.15 1.69 5.66
N THR A 170 5.19 0.88 5.50
CA THR A 170 6.10 0.52 6.57
C THR A 170 7.52 0.43 6.04
N LEU A 171 8.52 0.49 6.93
CA LEU A 171 9.92 0.39 6.56
C LEU A 171 10.46 -1.01 6.87
N VAL A 172 11.23 -1.56 5.92
CA VAL A 172 12.01 -2.78 6.13
C VAL A 172 13.50 -2.44 6.08
N GLY A 173 14.21 -2.78 7.15
CA GLY A 173 15.59 -2.37 7.39
C GLY A 173 15.69 -1.10 8.24
N PRO A 174 16.88 -0.51 8.40
CA PRO A 174 18.13 -0.81 7.68
C PRO A 174 18.76 -2.12 8.14
N VAL A 175 19.60 -2.69 7.28
CA VAL A 175 20.49 -3.80 7.65
C VAL A 175 21.75 -3.21 8.24
N THR A 176 22.02 -3.55 9.50
CA THR A 176 23.21 -3.11 10.21
C THR A 176 24.16 -4.29 10.43
N ILE A 177 25.45 -4.05 10.23
CA ILE A 177 26.50 -4.99 10.62
C ILE A 177 27.15 -4.48 11.90
N ARG A 178 27.44 -5.41 12.81
CA ARG A 178 28.35 -5.18 13.93
C ARG A 178 29.66 -5.88 13.64
N VAL A 179 30.73 -5.08 13.63
CA VAL A 179 32.11 -5.54 13.53
C VAL A 179 32.74 -5.38 14.91
N GLU A 180 33.29 -6.45 15.46
CA GLU A 180 34.13 -6.41 16.66
C GLU A 180 35.59 -6.68 16.27
N ASP A 181 36.52 -6.01 16.93
CA ASP A 181 37.94 -6.30 16.72
C ASP A 181 38.34 -7.66 17.33
N PRO A 182 39.45 -8.29 16.89
CA PRO A 182 39.85 -9.61 17.39
C PRO A 182 40.09 -9.69 18.91
N PHE A 183 40.33 -8.56 19.58
CA PHE A 183 40.55 -8.49 21.02
C PHE A 183 39.26 -8.15 21.79
N GLY A 184 38.15 -7.88 21.09
CA GLY A 184 36.84 -7.54 21.68
C GLY A 184 36.85 -6.23 22.48
N LEU A 185 37.75 -5.31 22.17
CA LEU A 185 37.91 -4.02 22.83
C LEU A 185 37.02 -2.93 22.22
N LEU A 186 36.69 -3.05 20.94
CA LEU A 186 36.07 -2.04 20.12
C LEU A 186 35.03 -2.69 19.21
N ARG A 187 33.92 -1.98 19.03
CA ARG A 187 32.85 -2.36 18.11
C ARG A 187 32.47 -1.22 17.17
N ILE A 188 32.14 -1.56 15.93
CA ILE A 188 31.57 -0.65 14.93
C ILE A 188 30.22 -1.20 14.51
N ASP A 189 29.14 -0.47 14.82
CA ASP A 189 27.81 -0.73 14.28
C ASP A 189 27.63 0.15 13.03
N ARG A 190 27.48 -0.45 11.84
CA ARG A 190 27.39 0.28 10.57
C ARG A 190 26.17 -0.17 9.76
N PRO A 191 25.30 0.74 9.29
CA PRO A 191 24.28 0.42 8.31
C PRO A 191 24.93 0.15 6.94
N VAL A 192 24.65 -1.01 6.35
CA VAL A 192 25.17 -1.44 5.04
C VAL A 192 24.11 -1.47 3.96
N VAL A 193 22.85 -1.69 4.32
CA VAL A 193 21.68 -1.57 3.44
C VAL A 193 20.73 -0.56 4.06
N PRO A 194 20.31 0.49 3.34
CA PRO A 194 19.35 1.46 3.86
C PRO A 194 17.97 0.81 4.05
N ALA A 195 17.14 1.39 4.91
CA ALA A 195 15.73 1.03 4.98
C ALA A 195 15.03 1.36 3.65
N GLU A 196 14.04 0.55 3.29
CA GLU A 196 13.17 0.76 2.13
C GLU A 196 11.71 0.78 2.57
N GLU A 197 10.91 1.57 1.88
CA GLU A 197 9.46 1.61 2.07
C GLU A 197 8.81 0.42 1.35
N VAL A 198 8.02 -0.35 2.09
CA VAL A 198 7.18 -1.44 1.60
C VAL A 198 5.73 -1.08 1.87
N VAL A 199 4.87 -1.27 0.86
CA VAL A 199 3.43 -1.06 1.00
C VAL A 199 2.76 -2.40 1.27
N VAL A 200 2.22 -2.55 2.47
CA VAL A 200 1.37 -3.69 2.83
C VAL A 200 -0.07 -3.35 2.45
N VAL A 201 -0.60 -4.00 1.41
CA VAL A 201 -1.97 -3.82 0.94
C VAL A 201 -2.92 -4.79 1.64
N PRO A 202 -4.23 -4.48 1.77
CA PRO A 202 -5.17 -5.44 2.35
C PRO A 202 -5.20 -6.76 1.57
N ALA A 203 -5.46 -7.84 2.28
CA ALA A 203 -5.79 -9.12 1.65
C ALA A 203 -7.05 -8.96 0.78
N SER A 204 -7.10 -9.68 -0.34
CA SER A 204 -8.32 -9.81 -1.14
C SER A 204 -8.75 -11.27 -1.19
N ALA A 205 -9.99 -11.56 -0.79
CA ALA A 205 -10.55 -12.91 -0.81
C ALA A 205 -11.43 -13.09 -2.06
N PRO A 206 -11.50 -14.30 -2.64
CA PRO A 206 -12.44 -14.56 -3.72
C PRO A 206 -13.84 -14.49 -3.13
N LEU A 207 -14.69 -13.62 -3.67
CA LEU A 207 -16.09 -13.55 -3.28
C LEU A 207 -16.77 -14.89 -3.62
N GLY A 208 -17.70 -15.34 -2.76
CA GLY A 208 -18.44 -16.58 -3.00
C GLY A 208 -19.21 -16.55 -4.32
N ALA A 209 -19.56 -17.73 -4.86
CA ALA A 209 -20.20 -17.82 -6.18
C ALA A 209 -21.52 -17.03 -6.28
N ILE A 210 -22.28 -16.93 -5.20
CA ILE A 210 -23.54 -16.16 -5.11
C ILE A 210 -23.26 -14.66 -5.20
N ASP A 211 -22.27 -14.19 -4.44
CA ASP A 211 -21.85 -12.79 -4.40
C ASP A 211 -21.20 -12.34 -5.71
N ALA A 212 -20.37 -13.22 -6.29
CA ALA A 212 -19.80 -13.04 -7.60
C ALA A 212 -20.86 -13.04 -8.70
N GLY A 213 -21.94 -13.83 -8.55
CA GLY A 213 -23.12 -13.83 -9.42
C GLY A 213 -23.96 -12.56 -9.28
N ALA A 214 -24.07 -12.02 -8.06
CA ALA A 214 -24.73 -10.74 -7.81
C ALA A 214 -23.97 -9.59 -8.48
N LEU A 215 -22.64 -9.57 -8.36
CA LEU A 215 -21.75 -8.68 -9.09
C LEU A 215 -21.85 -8.90 -10.61
N ALA A 216 -21.82 -10.17 -11.06
CA ALA A 216 -21.90 -10.53 -12.47
C ALA A 216 -23.18 -10.02 -13.12
N GLY A 217 -24.33 -10.29 -12.50
CA GLY A 217 -25.62 -9.82 -12.99
C GLY A 217 -25.74 -8.30 -12.96
N ALA A 218 -25.05 -7.63 -12.03
CA ALA A 218 -24.98 -6.18 -12.02
C ALA A 218 -24.11 -5.63 -13.17
N VAL A 219 -23.00 -6.30 -13.52
CA VAL A 219 -22.14 -5.92 -14.66
C VAL A 219 -22.81 -6.25 -15.99
N SER A 220 -23.36 -7.45 -16.18
CA SER A 220 -23.99 -7.85 -17.45
C SER A 220 -25.30 -7.12 -17.72
N ALA A 221 -26.04 -6.68 -16.70
CA ALA A 221 -27.17 -5.79 -16.89
C ALA A 221 -26.75 -4.39 -17.36
N ASP A 222 -25.54 -3.94 -16.99
CA ASP A 222 -24.95 -2.70 -17.49
C ASP A 222 -24.51 -2.87 -18.96
N GLU A 223 -23.83 -3.97 -19.31
CA GLU A 223 -23.51 -4.32 -20.72
C GLU A 223 -24.77 -4.42 -21.59
N GLY A 224 -25.82 -5.05 -21.07
CA GLY A 224 -27.12 -5.17 -21.74
C GLY A 224 -27.82 -3.82 -21.94
N ARG A 225 -27.58 -2.82 -21.10
CA ARG A 225 -28.09 -1.44 -21.25
C ARG A 225 -27.17 -0.53 -22.04
N VAL A 226 -25.87 -0.76 -22.05
CA VAL A 226 -24.98 -0.16 -23.06
C VAL A 226 -25.40 -0.66 -24.46
N GLY A 227 -25.94 -1.89 -24.54
CA GLY A 227 -26.59 -2.44 -25.73
C GLY A 227 -28.05 -2.05 -25.97
N GLN A 228 -28.84 -1.70 -24.95
CA GLN A 228 -30.29 -1.39 -25.06
C GLN A 228 -30.66 0.09 -24.87
N GLY A 229 -29.79 0.89 -24.26
CA GLY A 229 -29.85 2.36 -24.24
C GLY A 229 -29.39 2.97 -25.57
N GLY A 230 -28.83 2.14 -26.45
CA GLY A 230 -28.91 2.34 -27.88
C GLY A 230 -29.91 1.34 -28.45
N SER A 231 -31.21 1.66 -28.43
CA SER A 231 -31.98 1.27 -29.61
C SER A 231 -31.13 1.71 -30.81
N ALA A 232 -31.10 0.94 -31.90
CA ALA A 232 -30.42 1.38 -33.13
C ALA A 232 -30.93 2.76 -33.63
N ASP A 233 -31.97 3.32 -32.99
CA ASP A 233 -32.52 4.66 -33.11
C ASP A 233 -31.95 5.75 -32.18
N ASP A 234 -31.21 5.46 -31.10
CA ASP A 234 -30.73 6.49 -30.13
C ASP A 234 -29.31 7.02 -30.42
N SER A 235 -28.86 6.84 -31.67
CA SER A 235 -27.66 7.51 -32.16
C SER A 235 -27.98 8.98 -32.42
N GLU A 236 -27.23 9.90 -31.81
CA GLU A 236 -27.38 11.33 -32.09
C GLU A 236 -27.29 11.56 -33.61
N LEU A 237 -28.35 12.15 -34.17
CA LEU A 237 -28.48 12.41 -35.59
C LEU A 237 -27.87 13.78 -35.88
N ARG A 238 -26.71 13.77 -36.54
CA ARG A 238 -26.03 15.00 -36.97
C ARG A 238 -26.27 15.23 -38.47
N PRO A 239 -26.32 16.49 -38.94
CA PRO A 239 -26.31 16.80 -40.36
C PRO A 239 -25.12 16.15 -41.08
N TYR A 240 -25.39 15.55 -42.24
CA TYR A 240 -24.38 14.96 -43.11
C TYR A 240 -23.33 16.00 -43.48
N ARG A 241 -22.05 15.64 -43.34
CA ARG A 241 -20.94 16.43 -43.88
C ARG A 241 -20.29 15.68 -45.05
N PRO A 242 -19.85 16.39 -46.10
CA PRO A 242 -19.08 15.78 -47.18
C PRO A 242 -17.86 15.02 -46.60
N GLY A 243 -17.78 13.72 -46.88
CA GLY A 243 -16.79 12.81 -46.31
C GLY A 243 -17.38 11.78 -45.34
N ASP A 244 -18.61 11.98 -44.86
CA ASP A 244 -19.33 10.97 -44.09
C ASP A 244 -19.78 9.80 -45.01
N PRO A 245 -19.67 8.53 -44.56
CA PRO A 245 -20.01 7.38 -45.37
C PRO A 245 -21.54 7.26 -45.54
N ILE A 246 -22.02 7.26 -46.79
CA ILE A 246 -23.46 7.21 -47.16
C ILE A 246 -24.22 6.03 -46.52
N ARG A 247 -23.54 4.91 -46.26
CA ARG A 247 -24.11 3.73 -45.58
C ARG A 247 -24.59 3.99 -44.14
N ARG A 248 -24.18 5.11 -43.51
CA ARG A 248 -24.58 5.50 -42.16
C ARG A 248 -25.72 6.54 -42.14
N VAL A 249 -26.25 6.91 -43.32
CA VAL A 249 -27.38 7.83 -43.44
C VAL A 249 -28.64 7.19 -42.89
N HIS A 250 -29.36 7.92 -42.04
CA HIS A 250 -30.67 7.49 -41.57
C HIS A 250 -31.74 7.94 -42.57
N TRP A 251 -32.03 7.09 -43.57
CA TRP A 251 -32.93 7.44 -44.67
C TRP A 251 -34.32 7.88 -44.23
N ALA A 252 -34.93 7.18 -43.27
CA ALA A 252 -36.28 7.54 -42.81
C ALA A 252 -36.36 8.93 -42.14
N GLN A 253 -35.34 9.33 -41.37
CA GLN A 253 -35.32 10.64 -40.71
C GLN A 253 -34.87 11.75 -41.68
N SER A 254 -33.95 11.43 -42.58
CA SER A 254 -33.51 12.34 -43.65
C SER A 254 -34.64 12.67 -44.61
N ALA A 255 -35.49 11.69 -44.94
CA ALA A 255 -36.67 11.89 -45.78
C ALA A 255 -37.73 12.78 -45.11
N ARG A 256 -37.89 12.70 -43.78
CA ARG A 256 -38.86 13.53 -43.02
C ARG A 256 -38.41 14.98 -42.85
N ARG A 257 -37.10 15.22 -42.74
CA ARG A 257 -36.54 16.56 -42.47
C ARG A 257 -36.03 17.29 -43.73
N GLY A 258 -35.93 16.61 -44.86
CA GLY A 258 -35.44 17.19 -46.12
C GLY A 258 -33.93 17.38 -46.18
N GLU A 259 -33.19 16.95 -45.15
CA GLU A 259 -31.73 17.07 -45.05
C GLU A 259 -31.13 15.73 -44.64
N LEU A 260 -29.99 15.35 -45.23
CA LEU A 260 -29.29 14.10 -44.90
C LEU A 260 -28.78 14.16 -43.45
N HIS A 261 -29.19 13.19 -42.64
CA HIS A 261 -28.69 13.00 -41.28
C HIS A 261 -27.94 11.67 -41.19
N VAL A 262 -26.79 11.69 -40.51
CA VAL A 262 -25.93 10.51 -40.30
C VAL A 262 -26.03 10.07 -38.85
N ARG A 263 -26.15 8.76 -38.63
CA ARG A 263 -26.06 8.17 -37.28
C ARG A 263 -24.65 8.37 -36.76
N GLN A 264 -24.49 9.20 -35.73
CA GLN A 264 -23.22 9.27 -35.01
C GLN A 264 -23.11 8.03 -34.13
N THR A 265 -22.08 7.21 -34.36
CA THR A 265 -21.76 6.12 -33.44
C THR A 265 -21.19 6.77 -32.18
N THR A 266 -22.00 6.88 -31.12
CA THR A 266 -21.47 7.14 -29.78
C THR A 266 -20.49 6.01 -29.48
N GLN A 267 -19.21 6.34 -29.30
CA GLN A 267 -18.23 5.37 -28.88
C GLN A 267 -18.65 4.92 -27.48
N ALA A 268 -19.03 3.65 -27.33
CA ALA A 268 -19.35 3.08 -26.03
C ALA A 268 -18.12 3.31 -25.13
N GLN A 269 -18.29 4.14 -24.10
CA GLN A 269 -17.24 4.29 -23.09
C GLN A 269 -17.08 2.91 -22.41
N PRO A 270 -15.84 2.45 -22.21
CA PRO A 270 -15.61 1.21 -21.51
C PRO A 270 -16.19 1.29 -20.09
N PRO A 271 -16.82 0.22 -19.57
CA PRO A 271 -17.47 0.26 -18.27
C PRO A 271 -16.44 0.56 -17.18
N GLU A 272 -16.71 1.61 -16.39
CA GLU A 272 -15.93 1.99 -15.21
C GLU A 272 -16.68 1.59 -13.94
N ALA A 273 -15.96 1.16 -12.90
CA ALA A 273 -16.52 0.86 -11.60
C ALA A 273 -15.99 1.82 -10.55
N VAL A 274 -16.88 2.41 -9.75
CA VAL A 274 -16.50 3.24 -8.59
C VAL A 274 -16.75 2.45 -7.32
N ILE A 275 -15.77 2.43 -6.43
CA ILE A 275 -15.85 1.83 -5.10
C ILE A 275 -15.70 2.96 -4.10
N ALA A 276 -16.76 3.27 -3.38
CA ALA A 276 -16.73 4.22 -2.28
C ALA A 276 -16.64 3.48 -0.96
N LEU A 277 -15.61 3.78 -0.18
CA LEU A 277 -15.41 3.22 1.16
C LEU A 277 -15.79 4.27 2.19
N ASP A 278 -16.72 3.94 3.08
CA ASP A 278 -17.02 4.75 4.26
C ASP A 278 -15.84 4.69 5.23
N VAL A 279 -15.38 5.85 5.68
CA VAL A 279 -14.26 5.98 6.62
C VAL A 279 -14.70 6.64 7.91
N ARG A 280 -16.00 6.87 8.09
CA ARG A 280 -16.58 7.44 9.30
C ARG A 280 -16.54 6.42 10.43
N ARG A 281 -15.90 6.81 11.53
CA ARG A 281 -15.82 6.02 12.75
C ARG A 281 -17.20 5.61 13.29
N GLU A 282 -18.18 6.50 13.20
CA GLU A 282 -19.54 6.22 13.67
C GLU A 282 -20.20 5.03 12.96
N SER A 283 -19.93 4.81 11.66
CA SER A 283 -20.54 3.73 10.88
C SER A 283 -20.10 2.35 11.37
N TYR A 284 -18.86 2.23 11.88
CA TYR A 284 -18.30 0.97 12.34
C TYR A 284 -18.44 0.75 13.85
N GLN A 285 -18.60 1.80 14.65
CA GLN A 285 -18.77 1.68 16.10
C GLN A 285 -20.16 1.19 16.50
N ARG A 286 -21.21 1.49 15.73
CA ARG A 286 -22.59 1.04 16.03
C ARG A 286 -22.72 -0.48 15.97
N LEU A 287 -22.02 -1.11 15.03
CA LEU A 287 -21.94 -2.56 14.89
C LEU A 287 -21.54 -3.24 16.20
N GLY A 288 -20.52 -2.72 16.90
CA GLY A 288 -20.00 -3.31 18.14
C GLY A 288 -20.87 -3.14 19.40
N ARG A 289 -22.04 -2.49 19.33
CA ARG A 289 -22.90 -2.21 20.52
C ARG A 289 -24.26 -2.91 20.52
N GLU A 290 -24.90 -3.09 19.36
CA GLU A 290 -26.33 -3.46 19.32
C GLU A 290 -26.62 -4.75 18.51
N ASP A 291 -25.91 -5.01 17.41
CA ASP A 291 -26.24 -6.09 16.46
C ASP A 291 -25.38 -7.36 16.62
N LEU A 292 -24.40 -7.34 17.51
CA LEU A 292 -23.25 -8.25 17.51
C LEU A 292 -22.98 -8.91 18.87
N ALA A 293 -23.99 -9.36 19.60
CA ALA A 293 -23.78 -10.07 20.88
C ALA A 293 -22.90 -11.33 20.76
N GLU A 294 -22.83 -11.98 19.58
CA GLU A 294 -21.89 -13.08 19.27
C GLU A 294 -20.62 -12.63 18.52
N LEU A 295 -20.57 -11.37 18.07
CA LEU A 295 -19.45 -10.73 17.36
C LEU A 295 -18.78 -9.62 18.21
N SER A 296 -19.04 -9.62 19.53
CA SER A 296 -18.72 -8.56 20.49
C SER A 296 -17.22 -8.25 20.64
N ASP A 297 -16.37 -9.09 20.06
CA ASP A 297 -14.91 -8.95 20.09
C ASP A 297 -14.37 -8.09 18.93
N LEU A 298 -15.19 -7.86 17.89
CA LEU A 298 -14.85 -6.98 16.76
C LEU A 298 -15.13 -5.53 17.18
N GLY A 299 -14.17 -4.93 17.88
CA GLY A 299 -14.18 -3.47 18.08
C GLY A 299 -14.33 -2.74 16.73
N GLY A 300 -14.87 -1.52 16.73
CA GLY A 300 -15.16 -0.77 15.49
C GLY A 300 -13.97 -0.63 14.53
N ASP A 301 -12.74 -0.70 15.05
CA ASP A 301 -11.52 -0.73 14.24
C ASP A 301 -11.38 -2.03 13.44
N GLN A 302 -11.68 -3.20 14.02
CA GLN A 302 -11.61 -4.48 13.30
C GLN A 302 -12.74 -4.61 12.26
N ALA A 303 -13.94 -4.10 12.56
CA ALA A 303 -15.03 -4.02 11.58
C ALA A 303 -14.61 -3.20 10.35
N PHE A 304 -13.94 -2.08 10.58
CA PHE A 304 -13.37 -1.29 9.49
C PHE A 304 -12.27 -2.01 8.72
N GLU A 305 -11.32 -2.68 9.41
CA GLU A 305 -10.30 -3.51 8.74
C GLU A 305 -10.93 -4.54 7.82
N HIS A 306 -12.01 -5.20 8.26
CA HIS A 306 -12.77 -6.14 7.43
C HIS A 306 -13.45 -5.45 6.24
N ALA A 307 -14.05 -4.26 6.44
CA ALA A 307 -14.61 -3.48 5.34
C ALA A 307 -13.56 -3.11 4.28
N VAL A 308 -12.30 -2.86 4.68
CA VAL A 308 -11.20 -2.64 3.73
C VAL A 308 -10.90 -3.91 2.92
N VAL A 309 -10.91 -5.09 3.56
CA VAL A 309 -10.78 -6.39 2.88
C VAL A 309 -11.95 -6.64 1.91
N VAL A 310 -13.17 -6.28 2.30
CA VAL A 310 -14.36 -6.36 1.43
C VAL A 310 -14.19 -5.43 0.22
N ALA A 311 -13.76 -4.19 0.43
CA ALA A 311 -13.47 -3.25 -0.65
C ALA A 311 -12.40 -3.77 -1.61
N ALA A 312 -11.31 -4.36 -1.09
CA ALA A 312 -10.26 -4.99 -1.90
C ALA A 312 -10.80 -6.17 -2.73
N SER A 313 -11.67 -6.99 -2.14
CA SER A 313 -12.28 -8.16 -2.78
C SER A 313 -13.27 -7.75 -3.88
N VAL A 314 -14.10 -6.74 -3.62
CA VAL A 314 -14.99 -6.11 -4.61
C VAL A 314 -14.16 -5.49 -5.74
N ALA A 315 -13.10 -4.75 -5.42
CA ALA A 315 -12.20 -4.18 -6.41
C ALA A 315 -11.61 -5.24 -7.35
N ARG A 316 -11.15 -6.36 -6.79
CA ARG A 316 -10.61 -7.47 -7.59
C ARG A 316 -11.69 -8.10 -8.47
N ALA A 317 -12.89 -8.29 -7.95
CA ALA A 317 -14.00 -8.89 -8.70
C ALA A 317 -14.50 -7.99 -9.84
N LEU A 318 -14.51 -6.66 -9.63
CA LEU A 318 -14.85 -5.67 -10.65
C LEU A 318 -13.74 -5.49 -11.68
N ALA A 319 -12.48 -5.45 -11.26
CA ALA A 319 -11.32 -5.32 -12.15
C ALA A 319 -11.23 -6.45 -13.19
N ALA A 320 -11.78 -7.63 -12.89
CA ALA A 320 -11.86 -8.73 -13.85
C ALA A 320 -12.90 -8.52 -14.97
N ARG A 321 -13.79 -7.53 -14.84
CA ARG A 321 -14.98 -7.34 -15.68
C ARG A 321 -15.16 -5.92 -16.22
N THR A 322 -14.49 -4.94 -15.63
CA THR A 322 -14.53 -3.53 -16.01
C THR A 322 -13.17 -3.08 -16.52
N SER A 323 -13.13 -2.08 -17.41
CA SER A 323 -11.84 -1.57 -17.90
C SER A 323 -11.12 -0.68 -16.89
N ARG A 324 -11.85 -0.16 -15.89
CA ARG A 324 -11.31 0.72 -14.85
C ARG A 324 -12.01 0.54 -13.52
N VAL A 325 -11.26 0.54 -12.44
CA VAL A 325 -11.79 0.57 -11.07
C VAL A 325 -11.24 1.79 -10.36
N VAL A 326 -12.12 2.59 -9.77
CA VAL A 326 -11.78 3.81 -9.04
C VAL A 326 -12.20 3.65 -7.59
N LEU A 327 -11.25 3.74 -6.67
CA LEU A 327 -11.53 3.87 -5.25
C LEU A 327 -11.69 5.35 -4.89
N VAL A 328 -12.74 5.62 -4.11
CA VAL A 328 -12.99 6.92 -3.50
C VAL A 328 -13.27 6.79 -2.01
N PHE A 329 -12.73 7.71 -1.23
CA PHE A 329 -13.05 7.88 0.19
C PHE A 329 -12.79 9.34 0.61
N ASP A 330 -13.21 9.71 1.81
CA ASP A 330 -12.96 11.04 2.36
C ASP A 330 -11.56 11.11 3.02
N GLY A 331 -10.60 11.69 2.30
CA GLY A 331 -9.23 11.90 2.77
C GLY A 331 -9.05 13.18 3.58
N PRO A 332 -7.89 13.36 4.24
CA PRO A 332 -7.62 14.52 5.11
C PRO A 332 -7.66 15.85 4.36
N ASP A 333 -7.30 15.87 3.07
CA ASP A 333 -7.32 17.05 2.20
C ASP A 333 -8.59 17.12 1.32
N GLY A 334 -9.65 16.36 1.66
CA GLY A 334 -10.89 16.21 0.88
C GLY A 334 -10.99 14.87 0.15
N SER A 335 -11.78 14.77 -0.93
CA SER A 335 -11.97 13.48 -1.64
C SER A 335 -10.67 12.96 -2.26
N THR A 336 -10.25 11.78 -1.82
CA THR A 336 -9.09 11.07 -2.37
C THR A 336 -9.54 10.06 -3.40
N ARG A 337 -8.86 10.07 -4.55
CA ARG A 337 -9.22 9.28 -5.73
C ARG A 337 -8.03 8.42 -6.13
N HIS A 338 -8.22 7.12 -6.12
CA HIS A 338 -7.25 6.17 -6.65
C HIS A 338 -7.88 5.45 -7.83
N ALA A 339 -7.53 5.88 -9.05
CA ALA A 339 -8.02 5.28 -10.28
C ALA A 339 -7.00 4.25 -10.80
N GLY A 340 -7.42 3.00 -10.88
CA GLY A 340 -6.67 1.95 -11.54
C GLY A 340 -7.06 1.83 -13.01
N ASP A 341 -6.14 2.07 -13.95
CA ASP A 341 -6.34 1.79 -15.38
C ASP A 341 -6.36 0.28 -15.67
N VAL A 342 -6.41 -0.17 -16.94
CA VAL A 342 -6.33 -1.61 -17.29
C VAL A 342 -5.04 -2.20 -16.71
N GLY A 343 -5.15 -3.02 -15.65
CA GLY A 343 -4.03 -3.49 -14.80
C GLY A 343 -3.88 -2.79 -13.43
N GLY A 344 -4.80 -1.90 -13.07
CA GLY A 344 -4.71 -0.92 -11.99
C GLY A 344 -5.37 -1.31 -10.66
N LEU A 345 -5.67 -2.59 -10.45
CA LEU A 345 -6.04 -3.08 -9.12
C LEU A 345 -4.98 -2.72 -8.07
N THR A 346 -3.70 -2.71 -8.47
CA THR A 346 -2.58 -2.33 -7.61
C THR A 346 -2.72 -0.93 -7.02
N ASP A 347 -3.09 0.08 -7.83
CA ASP A 347 -3.24 1.46 -7.34
C ASP A 347 -4.42 1.60 -6.37
N VAL A 348 -5.50 0.85 -6.61
CA VAL A 348 -6.63 0.75 -5.69
C VAL A 348 -6.22 0.09 -4.37
N LEU A 349 -5.50 -1.03 -4.42
CA LEU A 349 -5.01 -1.74 -3.23
C LEU A 349 -3.99 -0.91 -2.44
N VAL A 350 -3.11 -0.17 -3.11
CA VAL A 350 -2.20 0.81 -2.48
C VAL A 350 -2.99 1.95 -1.84
N GLY A 351 -4.04 2.45 -2.51
CA GLY A 351 -4.95 3.43 -1.91
C GLY A 351 -5.60 2.90 -0.63
N LEU A 352 -6.08 1.66 -0.64
CA LEU A 352 -6.67 1.00 0.53
C LEU A 352 -5.68 0.81 1.70
N ALA A 353 -4.38 0.67 1.40
CA ALA A 353 -3.34 0.57 2.44
C ALA A 353 -3.27 1.85 3.31
N ASP A 354 -3.53 3.02 2.72
CA ASP A 354 -3.40 4.32 3.39
C ASP A 354 -4.69 4.79 4.11
N VAL A 355 -5.81 4.09 3.91
CA VAL A 355 -7.11 4.49 4.49
C VAL A 355 -7.14 4.32 6.00
N ARG A 356 -7.66 5.32 6.72
CA ARG A 356 -7.82 5.32 8.18
C ARG A 356 -9.24 5.76 8.57
N LEU A 357 -9.72 5.26 9.71
CA LEU A 357 -10.95 5.74 10.33
C LEU A 357 -10.81 7.19 10.78
N ARG A 358 -11.88 7.96 10.56
CA ARG A 358 -11.95 9.37 10.90
C ARG A 358 -13.30 9.70 11.54
N THR A 359 -13.26 10.60 12.52
CA THR A 359 -14.49 11.07 13.21
C THR A 359 -15.11 12.26 12.49
N ASP A 360 -14.30 13.00 11.76
CA ASP A 360 -14.62 14.22 11.01
C ASP A 360 -14.86 13.94 9.51
N ALA A 361 -14.93 12.67 9.12
CA ALA A 361 -15.15 12.29 7.73
C ALA A 361 -16.57 12.61 7.27
N ARG A 362 -16.69 13.06 6.02
CA ARG A 362 -17.97 13.30 5.35
C ARG A 362 -18.66 11.99 4.97
N GLN A 363 -19.96 12.08 4.69
CA GLN A 363 -20.73 10.91 4.27
C GLN A 363 -20.32 10.47 2.87
N VAL A 364 -20.50 9.19 2.58
CA VAL A 364 -20.20 8.64 1.25
C VAL A 364 -21.05 9.33 0.16
N THR A 365 -22.29 9.69 0.49
CA THR A 365 -23.23 10.40 -0.40
C THR A 365 -22.73 11.79 -0.81
N ASP A 366 -21.96 12.47 0.05
CA ASP A 366 -21.35 13.76 -0.27
C ASP A 366 -20.13 13.64 -1.19
N VAL A 367 -19.38 12.54 -1.05
CA VAL A 367 -18.10 12.32 -1.74
C VAL A 367 -18.30 11.72 -3.14
N LEU A 368 -19.29 10.83 -3.30
CA LEU A 368 -19.60 10.16 -4.55
C LEU A 368 -19.81 11.11 -5.76
N PRO A 369 -20.59 12.21 -5.64
CA PRO A 369 -20.81 13.14 -6.74
C PRO A 369 -19.55 13.85 -7.23
N GLU A 370 -18.57 14.09 -6.35
CA GLU A 370 -17.32 14.76 -6.72
C GLU A 370 -16.49 13.94 -7.73
N VAL A 371 -16.65 12.62 -7.72
CA VAL A 371 -15.95 11.69 -8.60
C VAL A 371 -16.73 11.41 -9.89
N ARG A 372 -18.06 11.50 -9.84
CA ARG A 372 -19.00 11.28 -10.97
C ARG A 372 -19.03 12.38 -12.03
N GLY A 373 -17.90 13.03 -12.33
CA GLY A 373 -17.79 13.91 -13.51
C GLY A 373 -18.24 13.20 -14.81
N ARG A 374 -18.51 13.97 -15.88
CA ARG A 374 -19.18 13.59 -17.17
C ARG A 374 -18.76 12.27 -17.87
N ASP A 375 -17.78 11.54 -17.37
CA ASP A 375 -17.18 10.35 -17.97
C ASP A 375 -17.39 9.05 -17.17
N VAL A 376 -17.98 9.09 -15.97
CA VAL A 376 -18.20 7.86 -15.16
C VAL A 376 -19.58 7.26 -15.48
N HIS A 377 -19.64 6.44 -16.52
CA HIS A 377 -20.79 5.58 -16.81
C HIS A 377 -20.46 4.15 -16.36
N GLY A 378 -21.13 3.66 -15.32
CA GLY A 378 -20.98 2.26 -14.90
C GLY A 378 -21.36 2.01 -13.44
N MET A 379 -20.78 0.97 -12.85
CA MET A 379 -21.19 0.42 -11.56
C MET A 379 -20.69 1.25 -10.38
N THR A 380 -21.50 1.35 -9.32
CA THR A 380 -21.07 1.95 -8.04
C THR A 380 -21.20 0.94 -6.91
N ALA A 381 -20.11 0.61 -6.23
CA ALA A 381 -20.11 -0.17 -5.01
C ALA A 381 -19.85 0.74 -3.82
N VAL A 382 -20.70 0.69 -2.80
CA VAL A 382 -20.52 1.39 -1.53
C VAL A 382 -20.22 0.35 -0.46
N VAL A 383 -19.09 0.50 0.23
CA VAL A 383 -18.68 -0.36 1.34
C VAL A 383 -18.80 0.45 2.63
N THR A 384 -19.70 0.06 3.52
CA THR A 384 -19.93 0.77 4.80
C THR A 384 -20.26 -0.22 5.92
N GLY A 385 -20.12 0.23 7.17
CA GLY A 385 -20.46 -0.55 8.36
C GLY A 385 -21.96 -0.65 8.55
N THR A 386 -22.61 0.49 8.81
CA THR A 386 -24.08 0.62 8.90
C THR A 386 -24.59 1.57 7.83
N CYS A 387 -25.83 1.38 7.39
CA CYS A 387 -26.51 2.28 6.46
C CYS A 387 -27.92 2.57 6.99
N THR A 388 -28.25 3.85 7.17
CA THR A 388 -29.60 4.27 7.59
C THR A 388 -30.57 4.32 6.40
N ALA A 389 -31.88 4.39 6.69
CA ALA A 389 -32.88 4.53 5.64
C ALA A 389 -32.72 5.83 4.82
N ASP A 390 -32.33 6.92 5.48
CA ASP A 390 -32.06 8.20 4.84
C ASP A 390 -30.82 8.13 3.94
N GLU A 391 -29.73 7.55 4.44
CA GLU A 391 -28.51 7.32 3.65
C GLU A 391 -28.78 6.42 2.42
N ALA A 392 -29.61 5.38 2.58
CA ALA A 392 -30.00 4.53 1.46
C ALA A 392 -30.84 5.27 0.42
N ALA A 393 -31.77 6.12 0.84
CA ALA A 393 -32.57 6.95 -0.05
C ALA A 393 -31.68 7.97 -0.79
N GLU A 394 -30.73 8.59 -0.10
CA GLU A 394 -29.73 9.48 -0.68
C GLU A 394 -28.87 8.76 -1.71
N LEU A 395 -28.35 7.56 -1.39
CA LEU A 395 -27.58 6.74 -2.32
C LEU A 395 -28.38 6.42 -3.59
N VAL A 396 -29.64 6.01 -3.47
CA VAL A 396 -30.51 5.76 -4.62
C VAL A 396 -30.71 7.04 -5.45
N SER A 397 -30.91 8.19 -4.79
CA SER A 397 -31.10 9.47 -5.47
C SER A 397 -29.81 9.98 -6.16
N ALA A 398 -28.66 9.82 -5.53
CA ALA A 398 -27.36 10.21 -6.08
C ALA A 398 -26.93 9.29 -7.24
N THR A 399 -27.57 8.12 -7.35
CA THR A 399 -27.32 7.13 -8.39
C THR A 399 -28.42 7.03 -9.44
N SER A 400 -29.37 7.97 -9.47
CA SER A 400 -30.42 8.04 -10.48
C SER A 400 -29.80 8.28 -11.88
N GLY A 401 -29.56 7.19 -12.61
CA GLY A 401 -28.83 7.12 -13.88
C GLY A 401 -28.56 5.67 -14.31
N SER A 402 -27.71 5.43 -15.32
CA SER A 402 -27.38 4.09 -15.83
C SER A 402 -26.58 3.20 -14.85
N SER A 403 -26.19 3.70 -13.68
CA SER A 403 -25.37 2.99 -12.71
C SER A 403 -26.21 2.07 -11.83
N ARG A 404 -26.00 0.74 -11.91
CA ARG A 404 -26.48 -0.17 -10.86
C ARG A 404 -25.55 -0.05 -9.64
N GLY A 405 -26.16 0.07 -8.47
CA GLY A 405 -25.45 0.17 -7.21
C GLY A 405 -25.33 -1.16 -6.48
N ILE A 406 -24.22 -1.36 -5.79
CA ILE A 406 -24.00 -2.46 -4.87
C ILE A 406 -23.71 -1.86 -3.50
N LEU A 407 -24.47 -2.26 -2.48
CA LEU A 407 -24.15 -1.95 -1.10
C LEU A 407 -23.48 -3.17 -0.48
N ALA A 408 -22.19 -3.07 -0.16
CA ALA A 408 -21.45 -4.09 0.56
C ALA A 408 -21.39 -3.75 2.06
N THR A 409 -21.88 -4.66 2.89
CA THR A 409 -21.99 -4.50 4.36
C THR A 409 -21.47 -5.73 5.07
N ILE A 410 -21.11 -5.57 6.34
CA ILE A 410 -20.62 -6.66 7.20
C ILE A 410 -21.80 -7.46 7.77
N VAL A 411 -22.87 -6.74 8.15
CA VAL A 411 -24.10 -7.27 8.74
C VAL A 411 -25.26 -6.99 7.80
N PRO A 412 -26.26 -7.89 7.70
CA PRO A 412 -27.46 -7.62 6.92
C PRO A 412 -28.11 -6.30 7.33
N PRO A 413 -28.41 -5.38 6.38
CA PRO A 413 -29.12 -4.16 6.70
C PRO A 413 -30.58 -4.44 7.09
N ASP A 414 -31.18 -3.50 7.80
CA ASP A 414 -32.60 -3.53 8.15
C ASP A 414 -33.48 -3.80 6.90
N PRO A 415 -34.53 -4.63 7.00
CA PRO A 415 -35.51 -4.85 5.93
C PRO A 415 -36.02 -3.56 5.24
N ALA A 416 -36.19 -2.47 5.99
CA ALA A 416 -36.60 -1.17 5.45
C ALA A 416 -35.52 -0.58 4.51
N VAL A 417 -34.26 -0.61 4.95
CA VAL A 417 -33.09 -0.16 4.17
C VAL A 417 -32.96 -1.01 2.91
N ARG A 418 -33.03 -2.35 3.05
CA ARG A 418 -33.01 -3.28 1.93
C ARG A 418 -34.14 -3.02 0.94
N GLY A 419 -35.36 -2.77 1.41
CA GLY A 419 -36.51 -2.45 0.56
C GLY A 419 -36.39 -1.12 -0.18
N ILE A 420 -35.67 -0.13 0.36
CA ILE A 420 -35.33 1.12 -0.35
C ILE A 420 -34.34 0.82 -1.49
N LEU A 421 -33.26 0.10 -1.19
CA LEU A 421 -32.22 -0.26 -2.14
C LEU A 421 -32.75 -1.12 -3.29
N ASP A 422 -33.50 -2.18 -2.97
CA ASP A 422 -34.05 -3.11 -3.97
C ASP A 422 -35.01 -2.38 -4.93
N ARG A 423 -35.85 -1.46 -4.42
CA ARG A 423 -36.71 -0.59 -5.27
C ARG A 423 -35.90 0.36 -6.14
N GLY A 424 -34.76 0.84 -5.65
CA GLY A 424 -33.80 1.63 -6.40
C GLY A 424 -32.93 0.82 -7.39
N GLY A 425 -33.13 -0.50 -7.48
CA GLY A 425 -32.36 -1.39 -8.36
C GLY A 425 -30.95 -1.72 -7.85
N TRP A 426 -30.64 -1.35 -6.61
CA TRP A 426 -29.40 -1.71 -5.92
C TRP A 426 -29.42 -3.17 -5.48
N ARG A 427 -28.24 -3.75 -5.31
CA ARG A 427 -28.07 -5.08 -4.69
C ARG A 427 -27.32 -4.96 -3.39
N THR A 428 -27.77 -5.69 -2.38
CA THR A 428 -27.05 -5.80 -1.12
C THR A 428 -26.15 -7.03 -1.14
N LEU A 429 -24.88 -6.82 -0.84
CA LEU A 429 -23.86 -7.83 -0.63
C LEU A 429 -23.50 -7.85 0.86
N VAL A 430 -23.70 -8.97 1.54
CA VAL A 430 -23.33 -9.12 2.94
C VAL A 430 -22.10 -10.03 2.99
N VAL A 431 -20.97 -9.49 3.45
CA VAL A 431 -19.72 -10.26 3.60
C VAL A 431 -19.40 -10.34 5.09
N PRO A 432 -19.86 -11.40 5.79
CA PRO A 432 -19.57 -11.55 7.21
C PRO A 432 -18.08 -11.76 7.46
N VAL A 433 -17.63 -11.46 8.67
CA VAL A 433 -16.26 -11.76 9.11
C VAL A 433 -16.08 -13.29 9.17
N VAL A 434 -14.94 -13.81 8.71
CA VAL A 434 -14.65 -15.25 8.79
C VAL A 434 -14.63 -15.67 10.26
N GLY A 435 -15.47 -16.65 10.61
CA GLY A 435 -15.68 -17.11 12.00
C GLY A 435 -16.92 -16.52 12.67
N ALA A 436 -17.56 -15.52 12.07
CA ALA A 436 -18.86 -15.03 12.50
C ALA A 436 -19.99 -15.81 11.84
N THR A 437 -20.76 -16.55 12.62
CA THR A 437 -22.03 -17.11 12.16
C THR A 437 -23.06 -15.98 12.02
N PRO A 438 -23.68 -15.78 10.85
CA PRO A 438 -24.77 -14.82 10.73
C PRO A 438 -25.98 -15.32 11.53
N SER A 439 -26.34 -14.61 12.61
CA SER A 439 -27.60 -14.83 13.32
C SER A 439 -28.76 -14.46 12.38
N GLY A 440 -29.31 -15.47 11.71
CA GLY A 440 -30.44 -15.28 10.79
C GLY A 440 -30.52 -16.28 9.62
N ALA A 441 -29.49 -17.11 9.39
CA ALA A 441 -29.54 -18.15 8.35
C ALA A 441 -30.25 -19.45 8.78
N ALA A 442 -30.99 -19.44 9.90
CA ALA A 442 -31.77 -20.57 10.37
C ALA A 442 -33.11 -20.13 10.97
N ARG A 443 -34.10 -19.88 10.10
CA ARG A 443 -35.39 -20.61 10.03
C ARG A 443 -36.35 -19.94 9.06
#